data_AF-A0A7Z8ZAI1-F1
#
_entry.id   AF-A0A7Z8ZAI1-F1
#
_cell.length_a   1.000
_cell.length_b   1.000
_cell.length_c   1.000
_cell.angle_alpha   90.00
_cell.angle_beta   90.00
_cell.angle_gamma   90.00
#
_symmetry.space_group_name_H-M   'P 1'
#
loop_
_entity.id
_entity.type
_entity.pdbx_description
1 polymer ?
#
loop_
_entity_poly.entity_id
_entity_poly.type
_entity_poly.pdbx_seq_one_letter_code
_entity_poly.pdbx_strand_id
1 'polypeptide(L)'
;MTLGGATPADSPLLRRPDLLRSLVTYWQHHPGLSYLFSGMFIGPTSQAPRPDEGRDEALYEMEIAFQNMPEGLVDTPWLVDRLMRNLLVDITGNTHRSEFCIDKLYAAGSSSGRLGLLEFRGFEMPPHARMSLVQLLLLRCLVARFWNQPYHKPLVRWGTQLHDKFMLPHFVWQDVKEVVDDLQRHGYPFKLSWLLPFEEFRFPHYGRQQIDDIELELRWAIEPWHVLGEEVTQSGTSRYVDSSVERLQVRLSGLTEGRYVLACNGRRVPLRATGKKGEMVGAVRYRAWAPTSALHPTLGVNTPLVFDLIDTWNGLSIGGCSYRVSHPGGRHYETLPVNSNEAEARRVNRFWDHGFTQGVLTPPPAFSALRTFYEHEQVPRPMAPPEEEPGDEYPHTLDLRRKYTRI
;
A
#
# COMPACT_ATOMS: atom_id res chain seq x y z
N MET A 1 19.62 -2.83 -0.91
CA MET A 1 20.68 -2.31 -1.82
C MET A 1 21.53 -1.29 -1.08
N THR A 2 22.78 -1.03 -1.49
CA THR A 2 23.68 -0.12 -0.75
C THR A 2 24.32 0.92 -1.66
N LEU A 3 24.39 2.17 -1.20
CA LEU A 3 25.05 3.29 -1.87
C LEU A 3 26.23 3.78 -1.02
N GLY A 4 27.36 4.08 -1.65
CA GLY A 4 28.53 4.64 -0.99
C GLY A 4 29.70 4.88 -1.94
N GLY A 5 30.86 5.21 -1.38
CA GLY A 5 32.13 5.37 -2.10
C GLY A 5 33.07 4.18 -1.90
N ALA A 6 34.21 4.18 -2.58
CA ALA A 6 35.27 3.20 -2.35
C ALA A 6 35.86 3.31 -0.94
N THR A 7 35.94 4.55 -0.44
CA THR A 7 36.25 4.87 0.95
C THR A 7 35.14 5.75 1.56
N PRO A 8 35.08 5.87 2.91
CA PRO A 8 34.15 6.80 3.54
C PRO A 8 34.35 8.25 3.07
N ALA A 9 35.60 8.66 2.84
CA ALA A 9 35.91 10.00 2.32
C ALA A 9 35.37 10.22 0.90
N ASP A 10 35.21 9.16 0.11
CA ASP A 10 34.63 9.22 -1.24
C ASP A 10 33.10 9.14 -1.25
N SER A 11 32.46 8.90 -0.10
CA SER A 11 31.01 8.72 -0.05
C SER A 11 30.29 10.02 -0.47
N PRO A 12 29.42 9.96 -1.49
CA PRO A 12 28.70 11.16 -1.95
C PRO A 12 27.77 11.72 -0.87
N LEU A 13 27.29 10.87 0.04
CA LEU A 13 26.39 11.24 1.13
C LEU A 13 27.12 11.98 2.26
N LEU A 14 28.37 11.60 2.55
CA LEU A 14 29.18 12.24 3.58
C LEU A 14 29.77 13.56 3.08
N ARG A 15 30.20 13.59 1.82
CA ARG A 15 30.76 14.77 1.17
C ARG A 15 29.69 15.81 0.89
N ARG A 16 28.45 15.40 0.60
CA ARG A 16 27.38 16.28 0.15
C ARG A 16 26.06 15.97 0.88
N PRO A 17 25.83 16.58 2.06
CA PRO A 17 24.71 16.24 2.95
C PRO A 17 23.33 16.43 2.33
N ASP A 18 23.20 17.42 1.46
CA ASP A 18 21.99 17.73 0.67
C ASP A 18 21.52 16.54 -0.19
N LEU A 19 22.40 15.59 -0.54
CA LEU A 19 22.02 14.36 -1.25
C LEU A 19 21.15 13.44 -0.39
N LEU A 20 21.50 13.23 0.89
CA LEU A 20 20.68 12.41 1.79
C LEU A 20 19.33 13.08 2.04
N ARG A 21 19.33 14.40 2.27
CA ARG A 21 18.10 15.18 2.39
C ARG A 21 17.22 15.04 1.15
N SER A 22 17.81 15.14 -0.05
CA SER A 22 17.09 14.99 -1.31
C SER A 22 16.46 13.60 -1.43
N LEU A 23 17.20 12.53 -1.13
CA LEU A 23 16.70 11.16 -1.14
C LEU A 23 15.52 10.99 -0.18
N VAL A 24 15.68 11.40 1.08
CA VAL A 24 14.64 11.26 2.10
C VAL A 24 13.40 12.08 1.74
N THR A 25 13.57 13.34 1.34
CA THR A 25 12.45 14.22 0.94
C THR A 25 11.72 13.65 -0.28
N TYR A 26 12.45 13.17 -1.27
CA TYR A 26 11.86 12.64 -2.50
C TYR A 26 11.09 11.35 -2.26
N TRP A 27 11.62 10.42 -1.46
CA TRP A 27 10.87 9.24 -1.03
C TRP A 27 9.65 9.64 -0.18
N GLN A 28 9.79 10.64 0.68
CA GLN A 28 8.68 11.13 1.48
C GLN A 28 7.53 11.63 0.57
N HIS A 29 7.86 12.34 -0.50
CA HIS A 29 6.90 12.84 -1.50
C HIS A 29 6.33 11.75 -2.40
N HIS A 30 7.07 10.66 -2.62
CA HIS A 30 6.69 9.59 -3.52
C HIS A 30 6.58 8.23 -2.78
N PRO A 31 5.48 7.98 -2.04
CA PRO A 31 5.25 6.72 -1.34
C PRO A 31 5.33 5.47 -2.22
N GLY A 32 5.07 5.59 -3.52
CA GLY A 32 5.21 4.50 -4.48
C GLY A 32 6.64 3.94 -4.55
N LEU A 33 7.68 4.75 -4.27
CA LEU A 33 9.05 4.26 -4.17
C LEU A 33 9.30 3.38 -2.95
N SER A 34 8.56 3.60 -1.86
CA SER A 34 8.60 2.74 -0.67
C SER A 34 7.81 1.46 -0.91
N TYR A 35 6.63 1.57 -1.53
CA TYR A 35 5.64 0.51 -1.54
C TYR A 35 5.71 -0.44 -2.73
N LEU A 36 6.21 0.01 -3.89
CA LEU A 36 6.35 -0.84 -5.08
C LEU A 36 7.45 -1.89 -4.91
N PHE A 37 8.55 -1.51 -4.26
CA PHE A 37 9.77 -2.33 -4.17
C PHE A 37 9.91 -3.09 -2.84
N SER A 38 9.03 -2.85 -1.88
CA SER A 38 9.01 -3.50 -0.57
C SER A 38 8.38 -4.89 -0.60
N GLY A 39 8.76 -5.71 0.38
CA GLY A 39 8.10 -6.98 0.65
C GLY A 39 6.69 -6.84 1.23
N MET A 40 6.12 -7.96 1.68
CA MET A 40 4.74 -7.98 2.19
C MET A 40 4.56 -7.25 3.53
N PHE A 41 5.58 -7.26 4.39
CA PHE A 41 5.50 -6.66 5.72
C PHE A 41 5.81 -5.16 5.67
N ILE A 42 4.76 -4.35 5.62
CA ILE A 42 4.81 -2.88 5.53
C ILE A 42 4.10 -2.23 6.71
N GLY A 43 4.48 -0.99 7.01
CA GLY A 43 3.89 -0.14 8.02
C GLY A 43 4.91 0.26 9.09
N PRO A 44 4.46 0.98 10.13
CA PRO A 44 5.33 1.57 11.16
C PRO A 44 6.19 0.56 11.91
N THR A 45 5.72 -0.67 12.00
CA THR A 45 6.39 -1.76 12.71
C THR A 45 7.16 -2.70 11.78
N SER A 46 7.31 -2.35 10.50
CA SER A 46 8.01 -3.15 9.50
C SER A 46 9.52 -3.21 9.74
N GLN A 47 10.27 -3.90 8.87
CA GLN A 47 11.74 -3.91 8.94
C GLN A 47 12.38 -2.63 8.37
N ALA A 48 11.63 -1.85 7.61
CA ALA A 48 12.12 -0.68 6.90
C ALA A 48 10.99 0.37 6.80
N PRO A 49 10.43 0.82 7.94
CA PRO A 49 9.35 1.80 7.94
C PRO A 49 9.82 3.12 7.34
N ARG A 50 8.88 3.82 6.72
CA ARG A 50 9.10 5.21 6.29
C ARG A 50 9.21 6.13 7.51
N PRO A 51 9.93 7.26 7.40
CA PRO A 51 10.05 8.20 8.50
C PRO A 51 8.72 8.85 8.92
N ASP A 52 7.70 8.84 8.05
CA ASP A 52 6.38 9.44 8.27
C ASP A 52 5.27 8.45 8.65
N GLU A 53 5.59 7.18 8.92
CA GLU A 53 4.57 6.16 9.23
C GLU A 53 4.34 5.90 10.73
N GLY A 54 5.23 6.35 11.63
CA GLY A 54 5.26 5.86 13.01
C GLY A 54 5.16 6.88 14.15
N ARG A 55 5.63 8.12 13.96
CA ARG A 55 5.59 9.15 15.02
C ARG A 55 5.07 10.45 14.43
N ASP A 56 4.04 11.02 15.05
CA ASP A 56 3.34 12.20 14.54
C ASP A 56 4.28 13.41 14.36
N GLU A 57 5.22 13.59 15.30
CA GLU A 57 6.17 14.70 15.30
C GLU A 57 7.43 14.45 14.45
N ALA A 58 7.62 13.25 13.87
CA ALA A 58 8.85 12.90 13.18
C ALA A 58 9.20 13.86 12.04
N LEU A 59 8.20 14.28 11.25
CA LEU A 59 8.44 15.19 10.14
C LEU A 59 8.73 16.62 10.59
N TYR A 60 8.16 17.05 11.70
CA TYR A 60 8.45 18.35 12.29
C TYR A 60 9.93 18.41 12.74
N GLU A 61 10.38 17.40 13.49
CA GLU A 61 11.78 17.30 13.91
C GLU A 61 12.73 17.13 12.71
N MET A 62 12.30 16.42 11.67
CA MET A 62 13.07 16.29 10.44
C MET A 62 13.23 17.60 9.68
N GLU A 63 12.21 18.46 9.66
CA GLU A 63 12.31 19.80 9.07
C GLU A 63 13.33 20.66 9.82
N ILE A 64 13.39 20.58 11.15
CA ILE A 64 14.41 21.26 11.96
C ILE A 64 15.81 20.74 11.58
N ALA A 65 15.99 19.42 11.47
CA ALA A 65 17.27 18.86 11.05
C ALA A 65 17.68 19.31 9.64
N PHE A 66 16.72 19.40 8.70
CA PHE A 66 16.97 19.91 7.34
C PHE A 66 17.35 21.38 7.30
N GLN A 67 16.84 22.22 8.20
CA GLN A 67 17.26 23.62 8.33
C GLN A 67 18.72 23.75 8.81
N ASN A 68 19.22 22.76 9.54
CA ASN A 68 20.59 22.72 10.05
C ASN A 68 21.55 21.90 9.17
N MET A 69 21.07 21.39 8.01
CA MET A 69 21.89 20.61 7.10
C MET A 69 22.65 21.53 6.13
N PRO A 70 24.00 21.47 6.08
CA PRO A 70 24.77 22.34 5.20
C PRO A 70 24.59 21.94 3.73
N GLU A 71 24.75 22.92 2.84
CA GLU A 71 24.62 22.74 1.40
C GLU A 71 25.99 22.51 0.74
N GLY A 72 26.00 21.76 -0.37
CA GLY A 72 27.22 21.52 -1.14
C GLY A 72 28.23 20.61 -0.44
N LEU A 73 29.51 20.81 -0.76
CA LEU A 73 30.59 19.97 -0.26
C LEU A 73 31.00 20.38 1.17
N VAL A 74 31.21 19.39 2.05
CA VAL A 74 31.60 19.61 3.45
C VAL A 74 32.79 18.77 3.87
N ASP A 75 33.59 19.31 4.79
CA ASP A 75 34.73 18.63 5.41
C ASP A 75 34.39 17.96 6.75
N THR A 76 33.11 17.99 7.15
CA THR A 76 32.60 17.40 8.40
C THR A 76 31.71 16.19 8.13
N PRO A 77 32.27 15.03 7.72
CA PRO A 77 31.48 13.88 7.28
C PRO A 77 30.55 13.31 8.36
N TRP A 78 30.89 13.48 9.64
CA TRP A 78 30.07 13.01 10.76
C TRP A 78 28.75 13.78 10.96
N LEU A 79 28.63 14.97 10.39
CA LEU A 79 27.50 15.87 10.66
C LEU A 79 26.18 15.30 10.13
N VAL A 80 26.21 14.72 8.92
CA VAL A 80 25.02 14.13 8.27
C VAL A 80 24.41 13.04 9.12
N ASP A 81 25.27 12.14 9.61
CA ASP A 81 24.88 11.06 10.50
C ASP A 81 24.28 11.60 11.80
N ARG A 82 24.94 12.56 12.45
CA ARG A 82 24.46 13.14 13.71
C ARG A 82 23.11 13.83 13.60
N LEU A 83 22.86 14.54 12.50
CA LEU A 83 21.57 15.21 12.25
C LEU A 83 20.45 14.21 12.00
N MET A 84 20.71 13.12 11.26
CA MET A 84 19.67 12.23 10.76
C MET A 84 19.47 10.95 11.58
N ARG A 85 20.47 10.53 12.38
CA ARG A 85 20.49 9.22 13.06
C ARG A 85 19.26 8.94 13.90
N ASN A 86 18.77 9.93 14.65
CA ASN A 86 17.62 9.74 15.54
C ASN A 86 16.27 9.94 14.83
N LEU A 87 16.31 10.39 13.57
CA LEU A 87 15.14 10.62 12.72
C LEU A 87 14.89 9.46 11.75
N LEU A 88 15.95 8.77 11.34
CA LEU A 88 15.90 7.59 10.46
C LEU A 88 15.91 6.30 11.28
N VAL A 89 14.87 6.11 12.08
CA VAL A 89 14.69 4.98 13.02
C VAL A 89 13.27 4.43 12.96
N ASP A 90 13.09 3.18 13.40
CA ASP A 90 11.75 2.68 13.70
C ASP A 90 11.15 3.34 14.96
N ILE A 91 9.90 2.98 15.26
CA ILE A 91 9.18 3.44 16.45
C ILE A 91 9.92 3.16 17.77
N THR A 92 10.78 2.12 17.82
CA THR A 92 11.59 1.76 18.99
C THR A 92 12.94 2.49 19.06
N GLY A 93 13.27 3.30 18.05
CA GLY A 93 14.56 3.99 17.98
C GLY A 93 15.67 3.16 17.34
N ASN A 94 15.35 2.07 16.63
CA ASN A 94 16.33 1.23 15.98
C ASN A 94 16.69 1.77 14.59
N THR A 95 17.93 2.21 14.42
CA THR A 95 18.52 2.76 13.20
C THR A 95 18.74 1.70 12.09
N HIS A 96 18.85 0.43 12.46
CA HIS A 96 18.93 -0.68 11.52
C HIS A 96 17.56 -1.00 10.89
N ARG A 97 16.46 -0.54 11.53
CA ARG A 97 15.08 -0.73 11.08
C ARG A 97 14.51 0.57 10.55
N SER A 98 15.08 1.05 9.46
CA SER A 98 14.58 2.23 8.75
C SER A 98 14.68 2.02 7.25
N GLU A 99 13.81 2.68 6.50
CA GLU A 99 13.87 2.64 5.02
C GLU A 99 15.25 3.04 4.50
N PHE A 100 15.80 4.12 5.07
CA PHE A 100 17.14 4.64 4.85
C PHE A 100 18.02 4.35 6.06
N CYS A 101 18.67 3.18 6.05
CA CYS A 101 19.53 2.77 7.15
C CYS A 101 20.92 3.40 7.02
N ILE A 102 21.26 4.22 8.03
CA ILE A 102 22.52 4.97 8.11
C ILE A 102 23.47 4.39 9.18
N ASP A 103 23.25 3.16 9.64
CA ASP A 103 24.13 2.54 10.65
C ASP A 103 25.57 2.40 10.21
N LYS A 104 25.78 2.27 8.90
CA LYS A 104 27.09 2.15 8.27
C LYS A 104 27.54 3.45 7.60
N LEU A 105 26.85 4.58 7.86
CA LEU A 105 27.17 5.86 7.27
C LEU A 105 28.36 6.49 8.00
N TYR A 106 28.16 7.00 9.22
CA TYR A 106 29.24 7.52 10.05
C TYR A 106 28.95 7.31 11.55
N ALA A 107 28.97 6.04 12.01
CA ALA A 107 28.67 5.75 13.40
C ALA A 107 29.63 6.46 14.38
N ALA A 108 29.07 7.19 15.35
CA ALA A 108 29.85 7.96 16.31
C ALA A 108 30.68 7.06 17.27
N GLY A 109 30.08 5.96 17.74
CA GLY A 109 30.63 5.11 18.80
C GLY A 109 31.63 4.04 18.38
N SER A 110 31.81 3.78 17.07
CA SER A 110 32.77 2.80 16.58
C SER A 110 33.36 3.22 15.23
N SER A 111 34.67 3.01 15.04
CA SER A 111 35.33 3.18 13.75
C SER A 111 34.84 2.17 12.71
N SER A 112 34.41 0.97 13.13
CA SER A 112 33.91 -0.07 12.22
C SER A 112 32.57 0.28 11.54
N GLY A 113 31.81 1.23 12.11
CA GLY A 113 30.53 1.72 11.55
C GLY A 113 30.67 2.97 10.67
N ARG A 114 31.91 3.42 10.40
CA ARG A 114 32.18 4.59 9.55
C ARG A 114 32.55 4.15 8.14
N LEU A 115 31.61 3.53 7.44
CA LEU A 115 31.84 2.97 6.09
C LEU A 115 31.40 3.93 4.97
N GLY A 116 30.68 5.00 5.29
CA GLY A 116 30.13 5.92 4.28
C GLY A 116 29.01 5.29 3.45
N LEU A 117 28.31 4.30 4.00
CA LEU A 117 27.29 3.52 3.30
C LEU A 117 25.88 3.88 3.78
N LEU A 118 24.97 4.01 2.82
CA LEU A 118 23.53 4.06 3.03
C LEU A 118 22.89 2.79 2.50
N GLU A 119 22.05 2.16 3.31
CA GLU A 119 21.31 0.97 2.91
C GLU A 119 19.84 1.33 2.62
N PHE A 120 19.41 1.04 1.40
CA PHE A 120 18.00 1.06 1.00
C PHE A 120 17.39 -0.26 1.44
N ARG A 121 16.76 -0.27 2.61
CA ARG A 121 16.18 -1.47 3.21
C ARG A 121 14.73 -1.72 2.78
N GLY A 122 14.05 -0.68 2.31
CA GLY A 122 12.72 -0.80 1.70
C GLY A 122 12.72 -1.54 0.36
N PHE A 123 13.90 -1.80 -0.24
CA PHE A 123 14.03 -2.53 -1.50
C PHE A 123 14.26 -4.01 -1.22
N GLU A 124 13.24 -4.83 -1.48
CA GLU A 124 13.37 -6.29 -1.47
C GLU A 124 14.17 -6.76 -2.69
N MET A 125 14.89 -7.87 -2.51
CA MET A 125 15.59 -8.53 -3.60
C MET A 125 14.58 -9.10 -4.60
N PRO A 126 14.57 -8.63 -5.86
CA PRO A 126 13.61 -9.11 -6.84
C PRO A 126 13.95 -10.54 -7.30
N PRO A 127 12.98 -11.29 -7.83
CA PRO A 127 13.17 -12.69 -8.20
C PRO A 127 14.12 -12.91 -9.39
N HIS A 128 14.52 -11.84 -10.09
CA HIS A 128 15.34 -11.94 -11.30
C HIS A 128 16.42 -10.84 -11.35
N ALA A 129 17.64 -11.19 -11.77
CA ALA A 129 18.77 -10.27 -11.84
C ALA A 129 18.51 -9.03 -12.73
N ARG A 130 17.79 -9.19 -13.85
CA ARG A 130 17.38 -8.05 -14.70
C ARG A 130 16.49 -7.05 -13.98
N MET A 131 15.60 -7.51 -13.10
CA MET A 131 14.81 -6.60 -12.26
C MET A 131 15.75 -5.86 -11.29
N SER A 132 16.70 -6.56 -10.66
CA SER A 132 17.69 -5.90 -9.80
C SER A 132 18.49 -4.82 -10.53
N LEU A 133 18.88 -5.05 -11.79
CA LEU A 133 19.52 -4.03 -12.62
C LEU A 133 18.64 -2.78 -12.84
N VAL A 134 17.32 -2.95 -13.01
CA VAL A 134 16.39 -1.83 -13.15
C VAL A 134 16.28 -1.03 -11.85
N GLN A 135 16.19 -1.68 -10.69
CA GLN A 135 16.23 -0.99 -9.38
C GLN A 135 17.55 -0.22 -9.21
N LEU A 136 18.69 -0.84 -9.52
CA LEU A 136 20.00 -0.18 -9.44
C LEU A 136 20.07 1.02 -10.38
N LEU A 137 19.56 0.89 -11.61
CA LEU A 137 19.51 1.98 -12.58
C LEU A 137 18.65 3.13 -12.07
N LEU A 138 17.47 2.84 -11.51
CA LEU A 138 16.58 3.85 -10.92
C LEU A 138 17.29 4.64 -9.82
N LEU A 139 17.90 3.95 -8.85
CA LEU A 139 18.64 4.60 -7.77
C LEU A 139 19.81 5.44 -8.29
N ARG A 140 20.55 4.94 -9.28
CA ARG A 140 21.66 5.68 -9.90
C ARG A 140 21.18 6.93 -10.62
N CYS A 141 20.07 6.86 -11.35
CA CYS A 141 19.46 8.03 -11.99
C CYS A 141 19.02 9.07 -10.96
N LEU A 142 18.36 8.65 -9.88
CA LEU A 142 17.92 9.55 -8.80
C LEU A 142 19.11 10.21 -8.10
N VAL A 143 20.14 9.44 -7.75
CA VAL A 143 21.38 10.00 -7.16
C VAL A 143 22.04 10.99 -8.10
N ALA A 144 22.18 10.67 -9.39
CA ALA A 144 22.74 11.59 -10.38
C ALA A 144 21.90 12.86 -10.52
N ARG A 145 20.57 12.73 -10.55
CA ARG A 145 19.61 13.84 -10.61
C ARG A 145 19.75 14.75 -9.39
N PHE A 146 19.76 14.20 -8.18
CA PHE A 146 19.91 14.98 -6.93
C PHE A 146 21.30 15.58 -6.77
N TRP A 147 22.33 14.89 -7.28
CA TRP A 147 23.68 15.43 -7.32
C TRP A 147 23.77 16.66 -8.24
N ASN A 148 23.14 16.62 -9.41
CA ASN A 148 23.15 17.78 -10.31
C ASN A 148 22.26 18.91 -9.77
N GLN A 149 21.07 18.56 -9.28
CA GLN A 149 20.09 19.52 -8.77
C GLN A 149 19.43 18.95 -7.50
N PRO A 150 19.83 19.44 -6.31
CA PRO A 150 19.25 19.00 -5.03
C PRO A 150 17.73 19.16 -4.99
N TYR A 151 17.05 18.24 -4.31
CA TYR A 151 15.60 18.25 -4.12
C TYR A 151 15.25 18.86 -2.77
N HIS A 152 15.21 20.19 -2.69
CA HIS A 152 14.83 20.94 -1.49
C HIS A 152 13.38 21.41 -1.60
N LYS A 153 12.46 20.64 -1.01
CA LYS A 153 11.03 20.93 -0.96
C LYS A 153 10.49 20.75 0.46
N PRO A 154 9.40 21.42 0.84
CA PRO A 154 8.75 21.19 2.13
C PRO A 154 8.13 19.80 2.17
N LEU A 155 8.23 19.12 3.32
CA LEU A 155 7.66 17.78 3.51
C LEU A 155 6.13 17.82 3.50
N VAL A 156 5.52 16.75 3.01
CA VAL A 156 4.05 16.64 2.88
C VAL A 156 3.47 15.90 4.08
N ARG A 157 2.42 16.45 4.70
CA ARG A 157 1.69 15.78 5.78
C ARG A 157 0.63 14.83 5.21
N TRP A 158 1.04 13.64 4.78
CA TRP A 158 0.14 12.66 4.17
C TRP A 158 -0.93 12.13 5.15
N GLY A 159 -0.55 11.93 6.42
CA GLY A 159 -1.42 11.31 7.42
C GLY A 159 -1.92 9.95 6.94
N THR A 160 -3.20 9.68 7.14
CA THR A 160 -3.83 8.41 6.78
C THR A 160 -3.88 8.12 5.28
N GLN A 161 -3.63 9.12 4.42
CA GLN A 161 -3.54 8.88 2.98
C GLN A 161 -2.43 7.88 2.62
N LEU A 162 -1.37 7.75 3.43
CA LEU A 162 -0.34 6.72 3.24
C LEU A 162 -0.95 5.33 3.24
N HIS A 163 -1.80 5.04 4.23
CA HIS A 163 -2.39 3.71 4.46
C HIS A 163 -3.77 3.54 3.84
N ASP A 164 -4.33 4.57 3.21
CA ASP A 164 -5.57 4.54 2.43
C ASP A 164 -5.27 4.53 0.92
N LYS A 165 -4.85 5.69 0.39
CA LYS A 165 -4.65 5.95 -1.04
C LYS A 165 -3.39 5.26 -1.58
N PHE A 166 -2.24 5.47 -0.93
CA PHE A 166 -0.94 5.03 -1.45
C PHE A 166 -0.68 3.53 -1.27
N MET A 167 -1.63 2.77 -0.74
CA MET A 167 -1.58 1.32 -0.71
C MET A 167 -2.29 0.66 -1.90
N LEU A 168 -2.93 1.45 -2.77
CA LEU A 168 -3.66 0.93 -3.91
C LEU A 168 -2.78 0.91 -5.18
N PRO A 169 -2.81 -0.18 -5.98
CA PRO A 169 -2.02 -0.32 -7.21
C PRO A 169 -2.05 0.91 -8.12
N HIS A 170 -3.22 1.50 -8.32
CA HIS A 170 -3.40 2.65 -9.19
C HIS A 170 -2.58 3.85 -8.74
N PHE A 171 -2.66 4.21 -7.46
CA PHE A 171 -1.98 5.40 -6.94
C PHE A 171 -0.48 5.18 -6.78
N VAL A 172 -0.04 3.97 -6.42
CA VAL A 172 1.39 3.62 -6.44
C VAL A 172 1.95 3.74 -7.86
N TRP A 173 1.23 3.24 -8.86
CA TRP A 173 1.70 3.30 -10.24
C TRP A 173 1.72 4.73 -10.80
N GLN A 174 0.71 5.56 -10.48
CA GLN A 174 0.71 6.98 -10.85
C GLN A 174 1.88 7.73 -10.21
N ASP A 175 2.14 7.49 -8.92
CA ASP A 175 3.24 8.13 -8.21
C ASP A 175 4.61 7.73 -8.78
N VAL A 176 4.81 6.45 -9.08
CA VAL A 176 6.03 5.97 -9.75
C VAL A 176 6.17 6.54 -11.16
N LYS A 177 5.07 6.72 -11.89
CA LYS A 177 5.07 7.41 -13.18
C LYS A 177 5.55 8.85 -13.04
N GLU A 178 5.11 9.59 -12.03
CA GLU A 178 5.61 10.95 -11.77
C GLU A 178 7.12 10.98 -11.53
N VAL A 179 7.67 9.98 -10.83
CA VAL A 179 9.11 9.83 -10.65
C VAL A 179 9.83 9.60 -11.97
N VAL A 180 9.30 8.74 -12.83
CA VAL A 180 9.87 8.49 -14.16
C VAL A 180 9.82 9.76 -15.02
N ASP A 181 8.71 10.48 -14.98
CA ASP A 181 8.55 11.73 -15.72
C ASP A 181 9.53 12.81 -15.21
N ASP A 182 9.77 12.91 -13.89
CA ASP A 182 10.81 13.79 -13.33
C ASP A 182 12.21 13.43 -13.86
N LEU A 183 12.58 12.16 -13.84
CA LEU A 183 13.86 11.70 -14.38
C LEU A 183 14.03 12.06 -15.86
N GLN A 184 12.99 11.85 -16.67
CA GLN A 184 13.01 12.19 -18.09
C GLN A 184 13.16 13.70 -18.31
N ARG A 185 12.45 14.54 -17.54
CA ARG A 185 12.60 16.01 -17.59
C ARG A 185 14.02 16.47 -17.24
N HIS A 186 14.73 15.72 -16.40
CA HIS A 186 16.13 15.99 -16.03
C HIS A 186 17.14 15.28 -16.94
N GLY A 187 16.72 14.77 -18.11
CA GLY A 187 17.60 14.21 -19.13
C GLY A 187 18.00 12.75 -18.91
N TYR A 188 17.37 12.03 -17.98
CA TYR A 188 17.58 10.60 -17.78
C TYR A 188 16.45 9.82 -18.47
N PRO A 189 16.70 9.12 -19.60
CA PRO A 189 15.66 8.46 -20.39
C PRO A 189 15.21 7.12 -19.76
N PHE A 190 14.90 7.14 -18.47
CA PHE A 190 14.36 5.99 -17.74
C PHE A 190 12.94 5.72 -18.22
N LYS A 191 12.60 4.47 -18.52
CA LYS A 191 11.30 4.11 -19.11
C LYS A 191 10.39 3.47 -18.07
N LEU A 192 9.15 3.95 -17.98
CA LEU A 192 8.13 3.40 -17.08
C LEU A 192 7.87 1.91 -17.38
N SER A 193 7.92 1.51 -18.65
CA SER A 193 7.73 0.12 -19.08
C SER A 193 8.76 -0.86 -18.48
N TRP A 194 9.92 -0.38 -18.03
CA TRP A 194 10.90 -1.23 -17.34
C TRP A 194 10.44 -1.65 -15.94
N LEU A 195 9.47 -0.94 -15.36
CA LEU A 195 8.93 -1.21 -14.03
C LEU A 195 7.68 -2.12 -14.04
N LEU A 196 7.13 -2.46 -15.21
CA LEU A 196 5.96 -3.34 -15.33
C LEU A 196 6.11 -4.69 -14.61
N PRO A 197 7.28 -5.37 -14.63
CA PRO A 197 7.44 -6.62 -13.88
C PRO A 197 7.31 -6.44 -12.36
N PHE A 198 7.65 -5.26 -11.83
CA PHE A 198 7.48 -4.96 -10.40
C PHE A 198 6.02 -4.71 -10.07
N GLU A 199 5.30 -3.97 -10.93
CA GLU A 199 3.87 -3.74 -10.77
C GLU A 199 3.11 -5.07 -10.73
N GLU A 200 3.34 -5.94 -11.71
CA GLU A 200 2.66 -7.24 -11.81
C GLU A 200 3.00 -8.15 -10.63
N PHE A 201 4.26 -8.16 -10.19
CA PHE A 201 4.68 -8.94 -9.03
C PHE A 201 4.10 -8.40 -7.72
N ARG A 202 4.04 -7.08 -7.57
CA ARG A 202 3.55 -6.42 -6.35
C ARG A 202 2.04 -6.46 -6.22
N PHE A 203 1.33 -6.35 -7.34
CA PHE A 203 -0.13 -6.21 -7.40
C PHE A 203 -0.75 -7.29 -8.30
N PRO A 204 -0.63 -8.58 -7.92
CA PRO A 204 -1.12 -9.66 -8.75
C PRO A 204 -2.60 -9.52 -9.07
N HIS A 205 -2.92 -9.82 -10.32
CA HIS A 205 -4.28 -9.84 -10.83
C HIS A 205 -5.07 -11.05 -10.31
N TYR A 206 -6.31 -10.83 -9.85
CA TYR A 206 -7.19 -11.88 -9.32
C TYR A 206 -8.32 -12.28 -10.26
N GLY A 207 -8.90 -11.32 -10.99
CA GLY A 207 -9.89 -11.63 -12.01
C GLY A 207 -10.52 -10.40 -12.64
N ARG A 208 -11.14 -10.61 -13.80
CA ARG A 208 -11.94 -9.60 -14.52
C ARG A 208 -13.32 -10.15 -14.81
N GLN A 209 -14.30 -9.26 -14.78
CA GLN A 209 -15.64 -9.52 -15.27
C GLN A 209 -16.07 -8.41 -16.21
N GLN A 210 -16.57 -8.79 -17.39
CA GLN A 210 -17.25 -7.87 -18.29
C GLN A 210 -18.76 -7.88 -17.98
N ILE A 211 -19.33 -6.70 -17.74
CA ILE A 211 -20.76 -6.48 -17.47
C ILE A 211 -21.23 -5.42 -18.46
N ASP A 212 -21.88 -5.84 -19.54
CA ASP A 212 -22.17 -4.96 -20.70
C ASP A 212 -20.88 -4.26 -21.19
N ASP A 213 -20.85 -2.92 -21.20
CA ASP A 213 -19.69 -2.10 -21.59
C ASP A 213 -18.72 -1.81 -20.41
N ILE A 214 -18.99 -2.37 -19.23
CA ILE A 214 -18.25 -2.08 -17.99
C ILE A 214 -17.33 -3.25 -17.65
N GLU A 215 -16.02 -3.00 -17.54
CA GLU A 215 -15.05 -3.97 -17.03
C GLU A 215 -14.85 -3.75 -15.53
N LEU A 216 -15.03 -4.80 -14.74
CA LEU A 216 -14.66 -4.89 -13.33
C LEU A 216 -13.37 -5.71 -13.20
N GLU A 217 -12.33 -5.14 -12.58
CA GLU A 217 -11.08 -5.83 -12.27
C GLU A 217 -10.80 -5.84 -10.76
N LEU A 218 -10.39 -6.99 -10.25
CA LEU A 218 -9.86 -7.17 -8.90
C LEU A 218 -8.34 -7.39 -8.94
N ARG A 219 -7.60 -6.60 -8.16
CA ARG A 219 -6.16 -6.76 -7.93
C ARG A 219 -5.86 -6.74 -6.44
N TRP A 220 -4.84 -7.48 -6.03
CA TRP A 220 -4.26 -7.33 -4.70
C TRP A 220 -3.85 -5.89 -4.45
N ALA A 221 -4.13 -5.37 -3.26
CA ALA A 221 -3.64 -4.10 -2.78
C ALA A 221 -2.85 -4.30 -1.49
N ILE A 222 -2.01 -3.32 -1.15
CA ILE A 222 -1.14 -3.42 0.01
C ILE A 222 -1.98 -3.27 1.26
N GLU A 223 -1.66 -4.06 2.27
CA GLU A 223 -2.22 -3.93 3.61
C GLU A 223 -1.06 -3.94 4.60
N PRO A 224 -0.92 -2.91 5.46
CA PRO A 224 0.09 -2.92 6.50
C PRO A 224 -0.26 -4.01 7.52
N TRP A 225 0.75 -4.78 7.94
CA TRP A 225 0.58 -5.73 9.03
C TRP A 225 1.24 -5.15 10.28
N HIS A 226 0.44 -4.95 11.32
CA HIS A 226 0.93 -4.37 12.55
C HIS A 226 1.47 -5.44 13.48
N VAL A 227 2.57 -5.12 14.17
CA VAL A 227 3.05 -5.94 15.28
C VAL A 227 2.06 -5.83 16.44
N LEU A 228 1.70 -6.98 17.01
CA LEU A 228 0.79 -7.10 18.14
C LEU A 228 1.50 -6.85 19.48
N GLY A 229 0.71 -6.78 20.55
CA GLY A 229 1.23 -6.73 21.91
C GLY A 229 2.16 -7.91 22.23
N GLU A 230 3.04 -7.71 23.20
CA GLU A 230 3.99 -8.73 23.63
C GLU A 230 3.29 -9.91 24.31
N GLU A 231 3.69 -11.12 23.95
CA GLU A 231 3.26 -12.36 24.58
C GLU A 231 4.46 -13.07 25.23
N VAL A 232 4.33 -13.42 26.51
CA VAL A 232 5.35 -14.21 27.23
C VAL A 232 5.21 -15.67 26.85
N THR A 233 6.27 -16.24 26.31
CA THR A 233 6.39 -17.66 25.97
C THR A 233 7.39 -18.33 26.91
N GLN A 234 7.43 -19.68 26.92
CA GLN A 234 8.41 -20.41 27.73
C GLN A 234 9.88 -20.08 27.37
N SER A 235 10.14 -19.55 26.16
CA SER A 235 11.48 -19.22 25.67
C SER A 235 11.80 -17.71 25.67
N GLY A 236 10.90 -16.86 26.14
CA GLY A 236 11.11 -15.41 26.22
C GLY A 236 9.86 -14.60 25.88
N THR A 237 10.04 -13.45 25.23
CA THR A 237 8.94 -12.60 24.75
C THR A 237 8.84 -12.70 23.24
N SER A 238 7.64 -12.92 22.73
CA SER A 238 7.34 -12.93 21.30
C SER A 238 6.41 -11.78 20.94
N ARG A 239 6.52 -11.31 19.69
CA ARG A 239 5.60 -10.32 19.12
C ARG A 239 5.11 -10.85 17.78
N TYR A 240 3.84 -11.20 17.72
CA TYR A 240 3.18 -11.65 16.50
C TYR A 240 2.85 -10.45 15.59
N VAL A 241 2.51 -10.74 14.35
CA VAL A 241 2.08 -9.76 13.35
C VAL A 241 0.66 -10.09 12.95
N ASP A 242 -0.21 -9.08 12.85
CA ASP A 242 -1.59 -9.28 12.41
C ASP A 242 -1.66 -9.55 10.90
N SER A 243 -1.55 -10.82 10.52
CA SER A 243 -1.71 -11.30 9.15
C SER A 243 -3.17 -11.67 8.82
N SER A 244 -4.13 -11.28 9.65
CA SER A 244 -5.54 -11.65 9.47
C SER A 244 -6.26 -10.84 8.39
N VAL A 245 -5.69 -9.70 8.00
CA VAL A 245 -6.33 -8.68 7.16
C VAL A 245 -5.66 -8.64 5.79
N GLU A 246 -6.49 -8.51 4.77
CA GLU A 246 -6.08 -8.30 3.39
C GLU A 246 -6.84 -7.13 2.77
N ARG A 247 -6.34 -6.64 1.62
CA ARG A 247 -6.95 -5.56 0.86
C ARG A 247 -6.98 -5.88 -0.62
N LEU A 248 -8.09 -5.55 -1.26
CA LEU A 248 -8.24 -5.54 -2.72
C LEU A 248 -8.43 -4.12 -3.22
N GLN A 249 -7.85 -3.83 -4.37
CA GLN A 249 -8.32 -2.73 -5.21
C GLN A 249 -9.32 -3.28 -6.22
N VAL A 250 -10.45 -2.59 -6.34
CA VAL A 250 -11.37 -2.75 -7.45
C VAL A 250 -11.16 -1.61 -8.44
N ARG A 251 -11.04 -1.94 -9.72
CA ARG A 251 -11.04 -0.97 -10.82
C ARG A 251 -12.24 -1.22 -11.69
N LEU A 252 -13.03 -0.18 -11.93
CA LEU A 252 -14.12 -0.20 -12.91
C LEU A 252 -13.74 0.69 -14.08
N SER A 253 -13.96 0.22 -15.31
CA SER A 253 -13.78 1.02 -16.52
C SER A 253 -14.97 0.89 -17.46
N GLY A 254 -15.28 1.94 -18.21
CA GLY A 254 -16.49 2.01 -19.05
C GLY A 254 -17.73 2.55 -18.32
N LEU A 255 -17.57 3.11 -17.12
CA LEU A 255 -18.70 3.62 -16.33
C LEU A 255 -19.28 4.93 -16.89
N THR A 256 -20.61 5.01 -16.86
CA THR A 256 -21.31 6.30 -16.91
C THR A 256 -21.32 6.92 -15.52
N GLU A 257 -20.75 8.11 -15.39
CA GLU A 257 -20.60 8.82 -14.11
C GLU A 257 -21.96 9.05 -13.44
N GLY A 258 -22.03 8.77 -12.13
CA GLY A 258 -23.24 8.95 -11.32
C GLY A 258 -24.34 7.89 -11.50
N ARG A 259 -24.26 7.00 -12.51
CA ARG A 259 -25.30 5.97 -12.75
C ARG A 259 -25.08 4.69 -11.96
N TYR A 260 -23.83 4.26 -11.81
CA TYR A 260 -23.52 2.95 -11.23
C TYR A 260 -22.90 3.05 -9.85
N VAL A 261 -23.26 2.12 -8.99
CA VAL A 261 -22.66 1.95 -7.66
C VAL A 261 -22.15 0.53 -7.53
N LEU A 262 -20.92 0.37 -7.07
CA LEU A 262 -20.38 -0.93 -6.70
C LEU A 262 -20.63 -1.19 -5.21
N ALA A 263 -21.19 -2.35 -4.90
CA ALA A 263 -21.28 -2.86 -3.54
C ALA A 263 -20.40 -4.10 -3.36
N CYS A 264 -19.84 -4.28 -2.17
CA CYS A 264 -19.19 -5.50 -1.71
C CYS A 264 -19.91 -5.99 -0.45
N ASN A 265 -20.44 -7.21 -0.44
CA ASN A 265 -21.24 -7.78 0.66
C ASN A 265 -22.38 -6.85 1.10
N GLY A 266 -23.05 -6.21 0.13
CA GLY A 266 -24.14 -5.27 0.37
C GLY A 266 -23.74 -3.88 0.85
N ARG A 267 -22.43 -3.59 0.96
CA ARG A 267 -21.87 -2.30 1.41
C ARG A 267 -21.21 -1.56 0.26
N ARG A 268 -21.39 -0.23 0.17
CA ARG A 268 -20.94 0.55 -0.98
C ARG A 268 -19.42 0.72 -0.95
N VAL A 269 -18.77 0.38 -2.05
CA VAL A 269 -17.33 0.61 -2.24
C VAL A 269 -17.10 2.09 -2.58
N PRO A 270 -16.23 2.82 -1.86
CA PRO A 270 -15.97 4.23 -2.10
C PRO A 270 -15.06 4.41 -3.32
N LEU A 271 -15.66 4.33 -4.52
CA LEU A 271 -14.97 4.55 -5.78
C LEU A 271 -14.55 6.03 -5.94
N ARG A 272 -13.39 6.24 -6.56
CA ARG A 272 -12.79 7.54 -6.86
C ARG A 272 -12.32 7.56 -8.31
N ALA A 273 -12.54 8.67 -9.01
CA ALA A 273 -12.11 8.82 -10.40
C ALA A 273 -10.58 8.82 -10.51
N THR A 274 -10.06 8.19 -11.56
CA THR A 274 -8.62 8.11 -11.84
C THR A 274 -8.09 9.26 -12.70
N GLY A 275 -8.97 10.19 -13.09
CA GLY A 275 -8.69 11.22 -14.09
C GLY A 275 -8.93 10.76 -15.53
N LYS A 276 -9.04 9.45 -15.78
CA LYS A 276 -9.51 8.89 -17.05
C LYS A 276 -11.04 8.80 -17.03
N LYS A 277 -11.70 9.34 -18.05
CA LYS A 277 -13.17 9.34 -18.16
C LYS A 277 -13.71 7.91 -18.11
N GLY A 278 -14.68 7.68 -17.22
CA GLY A 278 -15.34 6.39 -17.04
C GLY A 278 -14.49 5.34 -16.34
N GLU A 279 -13.36 5.72 -15.73
CA GLU A 279 -12.53 4.84 -14.91
C GLU A 279 -12.52 5.29 -13.45
N MET A 280 -12.80 4.37 -12.55
CA MET A 280 -12.81 4.60 -11.11
C MET A 280 -12.15 3.45 -10.35
N VAL A 281 -11.52 3.77 -9.22
CA VAL A 281 -10.86 2.81 -8.33
C VAL A 281 -11.33 3.00 -6.90
N GLY A 282 -11.38 1.91 -6.15
CA GLY A 282 -11.64 1.92 -4.71
C GLY A 282 -11.08 0.65 -4.08
N ALA A 283 -11.14 0.56 -2.76
CA ALA A 283 -10.59 -0.57 -2.04
C ALA A 283 -11.60 -1.24 -1.13
N VAL A 284 -11.40 -2.54 -0.93
CA VAL A 284 -12.10 -3.33 0.09
C VAL A 284 -11.05 -3.94 1.00
N ARG A 285 -11.12 -3.58 2.27
CA ARG A 285 -10.31 -4.13 3.36
C ARG A 285 -11.17 -5.10 4.16
N TYR A 286 -10.67 -6.29 4.44
CA TYR A 286 -11.47 -7.37 4.99
C TYR A 286 -10.62 -8.34 5.80
N ARG A 287 -11.23 -9.02 6.77
CA ARG A 287 -10.57 -10.10 7.52
C ARG A 287 -10.59 -11.37 6.67
N ALA A 288 -9.43 -11.75 6.16
CA ALA A 288 -9.23 -12.92 5.32
C ALA A 288 -9.05 -14.20 6.14
N TRP A 289 -8.37 -14.10 7.29
CA TRP A 289 -8.00 -15.22 8.14
C TRP A 289 -8.42 -14.98 9.59
N ALA A 290 -8.55 -16.06 10.38
CA ALA A 290 -8.88 -15.99 11.80
C ALA A 290 -7.78 -16.62 12.67
N PRO A 291 -6.54 -16.08 12.68
CA PRO A 291 -5.53 -16.53 13.63
C PRO A 291 -5.96 -16.19 15.07
N THR A 292 -5.41 -16.93 16.02
CA THR A 292 -5.66 -16.73 17.46
C THR A 292 -5.19 -15.35 17.92
N SER A 293 -4.03 -14.91 17.46
CA SER A 293 -3.47 -13.59 17.72
C SER A 293 -3.74 -12.66 16.53
N ALA A 294 -4.54 -11.61 16.73
CA ALA A 294 -4.89 -10.56 15.78
C ALA A 294 -5.32 -9.29 16.54
N LEU A 295 -5.40 -8.13 15.88
CA LEU A 295 -5.88 -6.89 16.51
C LEU A 295 -7.35 -7.00 16.95
N HIS A 296 -8.14 -7.78 16.22
CA HIS A 296 -9.58 -7.94 16.46
C HIS A 296 -9.96 -9.42 16.46
N PRO A 297 -9.55 -10.21 17.47
CA PRO A 297 -9.65 -11.67 17.43
C PRO A 297 -11.10 -12.16 17.37
N THR A 298 -12.06 -11.40 17.89
CA THR A 298 -13.49 -11.76 17.97
C THR A 298 -14.28 -11.62 16.67
N LEU A 299 -13.72 -11.01 15.62
CA LEU A 299 -14.43 -10.82 14.35
C LEU A 299 -14.50 -12.12 13.52
N GLY A 300 -15.55 -12.31 12.72
CA GLY A 300 -15.56 -13.39 11.72
C GLY A 300 -14.61 -13.10 10.55
N VAL A 301 -14.34 -14.11 9.72
CA VAL A 301 -13.79 -13.88 8.38
C VAL A 301 -14.87 -13.30 7.46
N ASN A 302 -14.47 -12.43 6.53
CA ASN A 302 -15.39 -11.74 5.62
C ASN A 302 -15.49 -12.40 4.23
N THR A 303 -15.08 -13.67 4.09
CA THR A 303 -15.08 -14.41 2.81
C THR A 303 -16.32 -15.31 2.69
N PRO A 304 -16.94 -15.45 1.49
CA PRO A 304 -16.59 -14.80 0.23
C PRO A 304 -16.88 -13.29 0.22
N LEU A 305 -16.11 -12.56 -0.59
CA LEU A 305 -16.44 -11.21 -1.01
C LEU A 305 -17.34 -11.32 -2.24
N VAL A 306 -18.51 -10.70 -2.21
CA VAL A 306 -19.48 -10.66 -3.31
C VAL A 306 -19.59 -9.22 -3.77
N PHE A 307 -19.19 -8.97 -5.00
CA PHE A 307 -19.26 -7.67 -5.65
C PHE A 307 -20.49 -7.61 -6.54
N ASP A 308 -21.30 -6.59 -6.34
CA ASP A 308 -22.53 -6.31 -7.10
C ASP A 308 -22.42 -4.92 -7.74
N LEU A 309 -22.58 -4.85 -9.06
CA LEU A 309 -22.66 -3.61 -9.80
C LEU A 309 -24.13 -3.22 -9.97
N ILE A 310 -24.49 -2.09 -9.39
CA ILE A 310 -25.88 -1.66 -9.23
C ILE A 310 -26.15 -0.49 -10.16
N ASP A 311 -27.14 -0.64 -11.04
CA ASP A 311 -27.69 0.47 -11.82
C ASP A 311 -28.67 1.26 -10.97
N THR A 312 -28.28 2.47 -10.54
CA THR A 312 -29.11 3.30 -9.66
C THR A 312 -30.37 3.83 -10.31
N TRP A 313 -30.44 3.87 -11.64
CA TRP A 313 -31.63 4.33 -12.35
C TRP A 313 -32.76 3.29 -12.28
N ASN A 314 -32.39 2.00 -12.29
CA ASN A 314 -33.32 0.87 -12.26
C ASN A 314 -33.38 0.19 -10.88
N GLY A 315 -32.41 0.45 -10.01
CA GLY A 315 -32.23 -0.18 -8.70
C GLY A 315 -32.00 -1.70 -8.76
N LEU A 316 -31.31 -2.16 -9.80
CA LEU A 316 -31.04 -3.57 -10.06
C LEU A 316 -29.53 -3.83 -10.05
N SER A 317 -29.14 -4.99 -9.51
CA SER A 317 -27.81 -5.54 -9.78
C SER A 317 -27.77 -6.04 -11.22
N ILE A 318 -26.89 -5.46 -12.04
CA ILE A 318 -26.75 -5.78 -13.47
C ILE A 318 -25.65 -6.82 -13.71
N GLY A 319 -24.84 -7.12 -12.70
CA GLY A 319 -23.73 -8.07 -12.81
C GLY A 319 -22.79 -7.95 -11.62
N GLY A 320 -21.78 -8.81 -11.58
CA GLY A 320 -20.83 -8.80 -10.49
C GLY A 320 -19.86 -9.97 -10.52
N CYS A 321 -19.15 -10.18 -9.43
CA CYS A 321 -18.24 -11.31 -9.27
C CYS A 321 -18.11 -11.69 -7.79
N SER A 322 -17.61 -12.87 -7.50
CA SER A 322 -17.24 -13.27 -6.15
C SER A 322 -15.76 -13.64 -6.03
N TYR A 323 -15.17 -13.31 -4.89
CA TYR A 323 -13.78 -13.61 -4.56
C TYR A 323 -13.71 -14.37 -3.23
N ARG A 324 -12.85 -15.39 -3.16
CA ARG A 324 -12.63 -16.22 -1.98
C ARG A 324 -11.16 -16.23 -1.59
N VAL A 325 -10.86 -16.17 -0.29
CA VAL A 325 -9.48 -16.22 0.20
C VAL A 325 -8.85 -17.60 0.01
N SER A 326 -9.63 -18.65 0.24
CA SER A 326 -9.24 -20.05 0.09
C SER A 326 -10.15 -20.77 -0.91
N HIS A 327 -9.70 -21.94 -1.37
CA HIS A 327 -10.49 -22.74 -2.29
C HIS A 327 -11.85 -23.11 -1.64
N PRO A 328 -13.00 -22.95 -2.36
CA PRO A 328 -14.35 -23.18 -1.85
C PRO A 328 -14.56 -24.51 -1.13
N GLY A 329 -13.88 -25.56 -1.59
CA GLY A 329 -13.90 -26.89 -0.97
C GLY A 329 -13.08 -27.03 0.32
N GLY A 330 -12.62 -25.93 0.94
CA GLY A 330 -11.82 -25.96 2.17
C GLY A 330 -10.44 -26.59 2.03
N ARG A 331 -9.97 -26.80 0.78
CA ARG A 331 -8.66 -27.39 0.52
C ARG A 331 -7.57 -26.35 0.79
N HIS A 332 -6.82 -26.57 1.85
CA HIS A 332 -5.52 -25.94 2.02
C HIS A 332 -4.50 -26.73 1.18
N TYR A 333 -3.64 -26.03 0.45
CA TYR A 333 -2.55 -26.68 -0.24
C TYR A 333 -1.47 -27.04 0.78
N GLU A 334 -1.17 -28.33 0.93
CA GLU A 334 -0.11 -28.82 1.84
C GLU A 334 1.29 -28.48 1.32
N THR A 335 1.43 -28.27 0.01
CA THR A 335 2.70 -27.99 -0.65
C THR A 335 2.75 -26.59 -1.24
N LEU A 336 3.96 -26.03 -1.27
CA LEU A 336 4.26 -24.86 -2.09
C LEU A 336 3.96 -25.16 -3.57
N PRO A 337 3.57 -24.15 -4.37
CA PRO A 337 3.38 -24.35 -5.81
C PRO A 337 4.71 -24.78 -6.45
N VAL A 338 4.64 -25.76 -7.34
CA VAL A 338 5.79 -26.34 -8.04
C VAL A 338 6.41 -25.32 -9.01
N ASN A 339 5.60 -24.40 -9.54
CA ASN A 339 6.04 -23.34 -10.44
C ASN A 339 5.09 -22.12 -10.43
N SER A 340 5.43 -21.10 -11.20
CA SER A 340 4.65 -19.87 -11.35
C SER A 340 3.24 -20.10 -11.90
N ASN A 341 3.09 -21.03 -12.84
CA ASN A 341 1.80 -21.32 -13.50
C ASN A 341 0.82 -21.98 -12.53
N GLU A 342 1.31 -22.89 -11.69
CA GLU A 342 0.49 -23.47 -10.63
C GLU A 342 0.11 -22.40 -9.60
N ALA A 343 1.05 -21.54 -9.20
CA ALA A 343 0.74 -20.44 -8.28
C ALA A 343 -0.33 -19.49 -8.87
N GLU A 344 -0.28 -19.22 -10.17
CA GLU A 344 -1.27 -18.43 -10.90
C GLU A 344 -2.63 -19.12 -10.97
N ALA A 345 -2.68 -20.41 -11.34
CA ALA A 345 -3.91 -21.19 -11.35
C ALA A 345 -4.58 -21.23 -9.97
N ARG A 346 -3.78 -21.37 -8.89
CA ARG A 346 -4.26 -21.31 -7.50
C ARG A 346 -4.84 -19.93 -7.13
N ARG A 347 -4.42 -18.84 -7.79
CA ARG A 347 -5.02 -17.50 -7.62
C ARG A 347 -6.30 -17.35 -8.43
N VAL A 348 -6.29 -17.75 -9.72
CA VAL A 348 -7.46 -17.64 -10.61
C VAL A 348 -8.65 -18.42 -10.06
N ASN A 349 -8.44 -19.61 -9.47
CA ASN A 349 -9.51 -20.41 -8.87
C ASN A 349 -10.24 -19.75 -7.69
N ARG A 350 -9.73 -18.62 -7.18
CA ARG A 350 -10.36 -17.84 -6.10
C ARG A 350 -11.39 -16.84 -6.60
N PHE A 351 -11.37 -16.53 -7.88
CA PHE A 351 -12.26 -15.58 -8.52
C PHE A 351 -13.31 -16.30 -9.34
N TRP A 352 -14.57 -15.93 -9.14
CA TRP A 352 -15.72 -16.43 -9.88
C TRP A 352 -16.47 -15.26 -10.52
N ASP A 353 -16.72 -15.38 -11.82
CA ASP A 353 -17.57 -14.49 -12.63
C ASP A 353 -19.08 -14.60 -12.31
N HIS A 354 -19.43 -15.44 -11.35
CA HIS A 354 -20.79 -15.72 -10.88
C HIS A 354 -20.86 -15.67 -9.35
N GLY A 355 -22.06 -15.87 -8.80
CA GLY A 355 -22.30 -15.81 -7.36
C GLY A 355 -22.56 -14.39 -6.83
N PHE A 356 -22.75 -13.41 -7.72
CA PHE A 356 -23.31 -12.10 -7.41
C PHE A 356 -24.83 -12.16 -7.26
N THR A 357 -25.42 -11.13 -6.66
CA THR A 357 -26.86 -11.03 -6.43
C THR A 357 -27.58 -10.76 -7.74
N GLN A 358 -28.57 -11.58 -8.10
CA GLN A 358 -29.40 -11.36 -9.28
C GLN A 358 -30.69 -10.60 -8.93
N GLY A 359 -30.99 -9.54 -9.69
CA GLY A 359 -32.27 -8.83 -9.60
C GLY A 359 -32.30 -7.72 -8.53
N VAL A 360 -33.46 -7.55 -7.88
CA VAL A 360 -33.70 -6.48 -6.91
C VAL A 360 -32.89 -6.75 -5.65
N LEU A 361 -31.95 -5.85 -5.34
CA LEU A 361 -31.23 -5.88 -4.08
C LEU A 361 -32.17 -5.50 -2.94
N THR A 362 -32.44 -6.45 -2.06
CA THR A 362 -33.07 -6.15 -0.77
C THR A 362 -31.93 -5.96 0.25
N PRO A 363 -31.58 -4.72 0.64
CA PRO A 363 -30.56 -4.52 1.66
C PRO A 363 -30.98 -5.25 2.94
N PRO A 364 -30.05 -5.89 3.67
CA PRO A 364 -30.37 -6.45 4.98
C PRO A 364 -30.95 -5.33 5.84
N PRO A 365 -32.08 -5.56 6.56
CA PRO A 365 -32.68 -4.53 7.38
C PRO A 365 -31.64 -4.01 8.38
N ALA A 366 -31.55 -2.69 8.53
CA ALA A 366 -30.59 -2.01 9.39
C ALA A 366 -30.67 -2.45 10.87
N PHE A 367 -31.74 -3.16 11.24
CA PHE A 367 -31.97 -3.77 12.54
C PHE A 367 -32.45 -5.22 12.38
N SER A 368 -31.75 -6.16 13.02
CA SER A 368 -32.27 -7.51 13.28
C SER A 368 -33.22 -7.54 14.50
N ALA A 369 -33.89 -6.42 14.82
CA ALA A 369 -34.89 -6.35 15.87
C ALA A 369 -36.17 -5.73 15.30
N LEU A 370 -37.25 -6.51 15.40
CA LEU A 370 -38.65 -6.23 15.07
C LEU A 370 -38.99 -6.23 13.58
N ARG A 371 -39.52 -7.37 13.13
CA ARG A 371 -40.36 -7.47 11.93
C ARG A 371 -41.62 -6.63 12.16
N THR A 372 -41.64 -5.41 11.63
CA THR A 372 -42.91 -4.69 11.44
C THR A 372 -43.52 -5.18 10.13
N PHE A 373 -44.67 -5.85 10.22
CA PHE A 373 -45.48 -6.18 9.05
C PHE A 373 -45.97 -4.87 8.42
N TYR A 374 -45.70 -4.68 7.13
CA TYR A 374 -46.36 -3.63 6.36
C TYR A 374 -47.75 -4.13 5.99
N GLU A 375 -48.74 -3.74 6.78
CA GLU A 375 -50.13 -3.77 6.35
C GLU A 375 -50.28 -2.57 5.42
N HIS A 376 -50.12 -2.77 4.10
CA HIS A 376 -50.69 -2.00 2.97
C HIS A 376 -49.98 -2.47 1.67
N GLU A 377 -50.78 -2.70 0.62
CA GLU A 377 -50.47 -3.30 -0.68
C GLU A 377 -49.48 -2.50 -1.57
N GLN A 378 -48.29 -2.14 -1.07
CA GLN A 378 -47.22 -1.59 -1.90
C GLN A 378 -46.04 -2.57 -1.97
N VAL A 379 -45.84 -3.13 -3.17
CA VAL A 379 -44.66 -3.92 -3.53
C VAL A 379 -43.40 -3.10 -3.22
N PRO A 380 -42.34 -3.68 -2.61
CA PRO A 380 -41.13 -2.95 -2.26
C PRO A 380 -40.54 -2.25 -3.49
N ARG A 381 -40.37 -0.92 -3.42
CA ARG A 381 -39.68 -0.17 -4.47
C ARG A 381 -38.18 -0.51 -4.43
N PRO A 382 -37.49 -0.58 -5.59
CA PRO A 382 -36.06 -0.81 -5.66
C PRO A 382 -35.33 0.23 -4.80
N MET A 383 -34.77 -0.19 -3.67
CA MET A 383 -34.01 0.70 -2.80
C MET A 383 -32.61 0.87 -3.38
N ALA A 384 -32.18 2.13 -3.52
CA ALA A 384 -30.79 2.47 -3.78
C ALA A 384 -29.86 1.75 -2.78
N PRO A 385 -28.64 1.38 -3.20
CA PRO A 385 -27.65 0.80 -2.28
C PRO A 385 -27.51 1.69 -1.03
N PRO A 386 -27.25 1.11 0.15
CA PRO A 386 -27.22 1.87 1.40
C PRO A 386 -26.30 3.08 1.27
N GLU A 387 -26.74 4.23 1.78
CA GLU A 387 -25.85 5.36 2.01
C GLU A 387 -24.74 4.90 2.95
N GLU A 388 -23.55 4.75 2.39
CA GLU A 388 -22.32 4.56 3.15
C GLU A 388 -21.47 5.78 2.88
N GLU A 389 -21.39 6.64 3.90
CA GLU A 389 -20.43 7.72 3.89
C GLU A 389 -19.02 7.12 3.95
N PRO A 390 -18.15 7.45 2.99
CA PRO A 390 -16.73 7.11 3.09
C PRO A 390 -16.22 7.59 4.44
N GLY A 391 -15.46 6.77 5.16
CA GLY A 391 -14.90 7.23 6.43
C GLY A 391 -14.05 8.47 6.20
N ASP A 392 -14.25 9.52 7.01
CA ASP A 392 -13.52 10.80 6.88
C ASP A 392 -12.01 10.59 6.77
N GLU A 393 -11.48 9.60 7.49
CA GLU A 393 -10.06 9.27 7.56
C GLU A 393 -9.58 8.32 6.43
N TYR A 394 -10.47 7.49 5.87
CA TYR A 394 -10.15 6.48 4.84
C TYR A 394 -11.12 6.56 3.64
N PRO A 395 -11.11 7.65 2.88
CA PRO A 395 -12.07 7.90 1.82
C PRO A 395 -11.97 6.98 0.59
N HIS A 396 -10.91 6.16 0.45
CA HIS A 396 -10.75 5.23 -0.68
C HIS A 396 -11.06 3.78 -0.32
N THR A 397 -11.31 3.47 0.97
CA THR A 397 -11.38 2.10 1.46
C THR A 397 -12.69 1.80 2.19
N LEU A 398 -13.40 0.77 1.72
CA LEU A 398 -14.45 0.09 2.48
C LEU A 398 -13.82 -0.93 3.43
N ASP A 399 -13.90 -0.70 4.75
CA ASP A 399 -13.46 -1.68 5.75
C ASP A 399 -14.63 -2.53 6.27
N LEU A 400 -14.71 -3.77 5.81
CA LEU A 400 -15.77 -4.72 6.18
C LEU A 400 -15.71 -5.17 7.64
N ARG A 401 -14.62 -4.88 8.35
CA ARG A 401 -14.45 -5.22 9.78
C ARG A 401 -15.12 -4.18 10.68
N ARG A 402 -15.31 -2.95 10.19
CA ARG A 402 -15.99 -1.88 10.92
C ARG A 402 -17.50 -2.08 10.89
N LYS A 403 -18.14 -2.06 12.06
CA LYS A 403 -19.61 -1.99 12.16
C LYS A 403 -20.07 -0.58 11.82
N TYR A 404 -21.10 -0.46 11.00
CA TYR A 404 -21.70 0.84 10.70
C TYR A 404 -22.59 1.25 11.87
N THR A 405 -22.13 2.22 12.66
CA THR A 405 -22.99 2.97 13.57
C THR A 405 -23.52 4.16 12.77
N ARG A 406 -24.78 4.11 12.32
CA ARG A 406 -25.53 5.34 12.08
C ARG A 406 -25.61 6.03 13.45
N ILE A 407 -24.88 7.14 13.63
CA ILE A 407 -25.16 8.07 14.73
C ILE A 407 -26.42 8.84 14.34
#